data_AF-A0A178DR69-F1
#
_entry.id   AF-A0A178DR69-F1
#
_cell.length_a   1.000
_cell.length_b   1.000
_cell.length_c   1.000
_cell.angle_alpha   90.00
_cell.angle_beta   90.00
_cell.angle_gamma   90.00
#
_symmetry.space_group_name_H-M   'P 1'
#
loop_
_entity.id
_entity.type
_entity.pdbx_description
1 polymer ?
#
loop_
_entity_poly.entity_id
_entity_poly.type
_entity_poly.pdbx_seq_one_letter_code
_entity_poly.pdbx_strand_id
1 'polypeptide(L)'
;MRLSSFIVATLATAISNIQVAHAAPPSVGSLITSASSLAASLKSSYPNPSIALLPRPYWWWQSGSFIDALLTYGGATGDRQYEALLQNTILSQKTGTNDFMTPDATGNDDQAWWALAAMTAAENGVPQVGDVSWLDMARNVFNVQKSRWDSSLCGGGMRWKVLEGNGRDGWYYKNSITNGLFFQLAARLAKFTRDADAQAWAEKTYDWAAGVGLIDGNFNVYDGTDALRGCAISDHTQWSYNVGVFLHGAAVMAAHTRDPKWTDRTRGFIGSAKRTFVQQDTGALFEQRCQAAGTCNTDQVSFRGTLARWLGASAMLLPEVRADVAGIIDGAAVAVQRGGTTGLGPMESFTGLEVMSAGLRTQGVGGLEGVIGMAGNVRRSVFHAYIYGTAFWYGLRGLCRIYDPITVIGWFRPPSQLNLTPTDLELYTVRTDGWCLVTLSLILLALTNAVPFASPSSAFPSTAPSTSRAAAAGSVPYAKAVIAATVLHHVATGMGAYQHYRLETHRNASMVIGVWGNVWLTVAGMGTLVLLGRGKGGGSGEEVAKKVG
;
A
#
# COMPACT_ATOMS: atom_id res chain seq x y z
N MET A 1 -50.20 -42.34 47.89
CA MET A 1 -49.89 -43.09 46.66
C MET A 1 -49.85 -42.07 45.51
N ARG A 2 -48.65 -41.79 44.98
CA ARG A 2 -48.27 -41.23 43.65
C ARG A 2 -49.00 -39.96 43.15
N LEU A 3 -48.32 -38.81 43.02
CA LEU A 3 -47.58 -38.32 41.81
C LEU A 3 -48.46 -38.29 40.54
N SER A 4 -48.49 -37.29 39.65
CA SER A 4 -47.77 -36.03 39.50
C SER A 4 -48.36 -35.27 38.30
N SER A 5 -48.14 -33.95 38.32
CA SER A 5 -48.34 -32.95 37.28
C SER A 5 -47.74 -33.29 35.91
N PHE A 6 -48.41 -32.86 34.83
CA PHE A 6 -47.79 -32.57 33.54
C PHE A 6 -48.45 -31.33 32.92
N ILE A 7 -47.71 -30.21 32.94
CA ILE A 7 -47.91 -29.07 32.02
C ILE A 7 -46.79 -29.18 30.99
N VAL A 8 -47.15 -29.34 29.73
CA VAL A 8 -46.23 -29.34 28.59
C VAL A 8 -45.99 -27.89 28.18
N ALA A 9 -44.78 -27.38 28.40
CA ALA A 9 -44.29 -26.13 27.83
C ALA A 9 -43.46 -26.46 26.58
N THR A 10 -43.94 -26.04 25.41
CA THR A 10 -43.20 -26.05 24.14
C THR A 10 -42.12 -24.98 24.16
N LEU A 11 -40.85 -25.41 24.20
CA LEU A 11 -39.68 -24.57 24.00
C LEU A 11 -39.46 -24.40 22.49
N ALA A 12 -39.72 -23.20 21.95
CA ALA A 12 -39.24 -22.81 20.64
C ALA A 12 -37.76 -22.42 20.77
N THR A 13 -36.86 -23.28 20.30
CA THR A 13 -35.44 -22.98 20.16
C THR A 13 -35.25 -21.97 19.03
N ALA A 14 -35.03 -20.70 19.37
CA ALA A 14 -34.44 -19.74 18.47
C ALA A 14 -33.01 -20.20 18.15
N ILE A 15 -32.79 -20.69 16.92
CA ILE A 15 -31.45 -20.86 16.38
C ILE A 15 -30.91 -19.45 16.15
N SER A 16 -30.20 -18.93 17.15
CA SER A 16 -29.31 -17.79 16.94
C SER A 16 -28.23 -18.26 15.98
N ASN A 17 -28.30 -17.80 14.73
CA ASN A 17 -27.14 -17.78 13.84
C ASN A 17 -26.05 -17.00 14.57
N ILE A 18 -25.12 -17.71 15.20
CA ILE A 18 -23.84 -17.14 15.61
C ILE A 18 -23.09 -16.85 14.31
N GLN A 19 -23.37 -15.70 13.70
CA GLN A 19 -22.35 -15.04 12.91
C GLN A 19 -21.20 -14.81 13.88
N VAL A 20 -20.13 -15.58 13.74
CA VAL A 20 -18.85 -15.27 14.40
C VAL A 20 -18.56 -13.82 14.03
N ALA A 21 -18.69 -12.93 15.00
CA ALA A 21 -18.38 -11.52 14.84
C ALA A 21 -16.92 -11.46 14.39
N HIS A 22 -16.69 -11.17 13.10
CA HIS A 22 -15.34 -10.90 12.62
C HIS A 22 -14.83 -9.75 13.49
N ALA A 23 -13.67 -9.95 14.12
CA ALA A 23 -13.05 -8.90 14.90
C ALA A 23 -12.97 -7.64 14.04
N ALA A 24 -13.37 -6.49 14.60
CA ALA A 24 -13.29 -5.23 13.87
C ALA A 24 -11.86 -5.04 13.35
N PRO A 25 -11.67 -4.58 12.10
CA PRO A 25 -10.33 -4.40 11.54
C PRO A 25 -9.50 -3.48 12.44
N PRO A 26 -8.22 -3.81 12.71
CA PRO A 26 -7.32 -2.90 13.41
C PRO A 26 -7.22 -1.57 12.67
N SER A 27 -7.09 -0.47 13.42
CA SER A 27 -6.93 0.86 12.80
C SER A 27 -5.61 0.95 12.04
N VAL A 28 -5.58 1.74 10.94
CA VAL A 28 -4.34 2.01 10.18
C VAL A 28 -3.19 2.45 11.08
N GLY A 29 -3.45 3.36 12.04
CA GLY A 29 -2.42 3.82 12.97
C GLY A 29 -1.85 2.70 13.83
N SER A 30 -2.70 1.80 14.33
CA SER A 30 -2.28 0.63 15.10
C SER A 30 -1.44 -0.34 14.24
N LEU A 31 -1.85 -0.59 13.00
CA LEU A 31 -1.10 -1.43 12.06
C LEU A 31 0.29 -0.85 11.75
N ILE A 32 0.40 0.47 11.53
CA ILE A 32 1.69 1.14 11.30
C ILE A 32 2.60 0.99 12.52
N THR A 33 2.09 1.23 13.73
CA THR A 33 2.87 1.10 14.97
C THR A 33 3.36 -0.34 15.16
N SER A 34 2.49 -1.33 14.98
CA SER A 34 2.86 -2.74 15.07
C SER A 34 3.90 -3.12 14.00
N ALA A 35 3.68 -2.73 12.74
CA ALA A 35 4.60 -2.99 11.64
C ALA A 35 5.99 -2.39 11.90
N SER A 36 6.06 -1.14 12.39
CA SER A 36 7.31 -0.48 12.71
C SER A 36 8.08 -1.21 13.83
N SER A 37 7.38 -1.65 14.88
CA SER A 37 7.96 -2.46 15.96
C SER A 37 8.52 -3.80 15.45
N LEU A 38 7.80 -4.46 14.55
CA LEU A 38 8.19 -5.74 13.96
C LEU A 38 9.37 -5.58 12.99
N ALA A 39 9.39 -4.52 12.19
CA ALA A 39 10.51 -4.18 11.31
C ALA A 39 11.78 -3.88 12.12
N ALA A 40 11.65 -3.17 13.25
CA ALA A 40 12.77 -2.94 14.17
C ALA A 40 13.28 -4.24 14.81
N SER A 41 12.39 -5.14 15.23
CA SER A 41 12.75 -6.47 15.78
C SER A 41 13.44 -7.35 14.74
N LEU A 42 12.98 -7.29 13.50
CA LEU A 42 13.62 -7.95 12.37
C LEU A 42 15.03 -7.39 12.13
N LYS A 43 15.17 -6.06 12.16
CA LYS A 43 16.45 -5.38 12.00
C LYS A 43 17.46 -5.76 13.07
N SER A 44 17.03 -5.89 14.34
CA SER A 44 17.90 -6.29 15.44
C SER A 44 18.36 -7.75 15.37
N SER A 45 17.72 -8.56 14.54
CA SER A 45 18.06 -9.97 14.36
C SER A 45 19.29 -10.20 13.47
N TYR A 46 19.73 -9.19 12.71
CA TYR A 46 20.89 -9.32 11.83
C TYR A 46 22.21 -9.19 12.59
N PRO A 47 23.12 -10.18 12.51
CA PRO A 47 24.42 -10.12 13.18
C PRO A 47 25.27 -8.96 12.69
N ASN A 48 25.19 -8.65 11.39
CA ASN A 48 25.83 -7.49 10.80
C ASN A 48 24.78 -6.38 10.61
N PRO A 49 24.90 -5.23 11.30
CA PRO A 49 23.93 -4.15 11.16
C PRO A 49 23.94 -3.48 9.77
N SER A 50 24.91 -3.76 8.92
CA SER A 50 24.98 -3.22 7.55
C SER A 50 24.53 -4.19 6.46
N ILE A 51 24.26 -5.47 6.81
CA ILE A 51 23.88 -6.53 5.85
C ILE A 51 22.75 -7.37 6.44
N ALA A 52 21.61 -7.45 5.75
CA ALA A 52 20.40 -8.17 6.15
C ALA A 52 20.47 -9.68 5.85
N LEU A 53 21.58 -10.32 6.22
CA LEU A 53 21.75 -11.78 6.13
C LEU A 53 21.55 -12.41 7.52
N LEU A 54 20.72 -13.44 7.57
CA LEU A 54 20.49 -14.23 8.78
C LEU A 54 21.58 -15.30 8.94
N PRO A 55 22.04 -15.58 10.16
CA PRO A 55 22.95 -16.68 10.42
C PRO A 55 22.18 -18.01 10.48
N ARG A 56 22.90 -19.13 10.55
CA ARG A 56 22.29 -20.41 10.97
C ARG A 56 21.55 -20.23 12.31
N PRO A 57 20.38 -20.89 12.51
CA PRO A 57 19.83 -21.99 11.72
C PRO A 57 19.04 -21.58 10.46
N TYR A 58 18.98 -20.28 10.13
CA TYR A 58 18.24 -19.81 8.97
C TYR A 58 18.99 -20.07 7.66
N TRP A 59 18.25 -20.39 6.61
CA TRP A 59 18.79 -20.59 5.28
C TRP A 59 18.94 -19.28 4.52
N TRP A 60 19.84 -19.28 3.53
CA TRP A 60 20.15 -18.09 2.73
C TRP A 60 18.92 -17.49 2.04
N TRP A 61 18.02 -18.33 1.53
CA TRP A 61 16.79 -17.88 0.89
C TRP A 61 15.85 -17.10 1.84
N GLN A 62 15.87 -17.43 3.14
CA GLN A 62 15.05 -16.75 4.14
C GLN A 62 15.49 -15.29 4.29
N SER A 63 16.79 -15.01 4.12
CA SER A 63 17.30 -13.63 4.08
C SER A 63 16.73 -12.87 2.89
N GLY A 64 16.66 -13.48 1.71
CA GLY A 64 16.00 -12.91 0.52
C GLY A 64 14.53 -12.58 0.79
N SER A 65 13.78 -13.49 1.42
CA SER A 65 12.39 -13.23 1.80
C SER A 65 12.24 -12.12 2.85
N PHE A 66 13.15 -12.02 3.83
CA PHE A 66 13.13 -10.97 4.85
C PHE A 66 13.41 -9.58 4.27
N ILE A 67 14.31 -9.49 3.29
CA ILE A 67 14.55 -8.27 2.53
C ILE A 67 13.29 -7.85 1.80
N ASP A 68 12.61 -8.79 1.13
CA ASP A 68 11.32 -8.54 0.48
C ASP A 68 10.24 -8.04 1.47
N ALA A 69 10.25 -8.52 2.71
CA ALA A 69 9.38 -8.03 3.78
C ALA A 69 9.63 -6.56 4.13
N LEU A 70 10.90 -6.18 4.31
CA LEU A 70 11.27 -4.80 4.61
C LEU A 70 11.03 -3.85 3.42
N LEU A 71 11.21 -4.34 2.18
CA LEU A 71 10.83 -3.61 0.97
C LEU A 71 9.32 -3.40 0.91
N THR A 72 8.53 -4.44 1.18
CA THR A 72 7.07 -4.39 1.25
C THR A 72 6.58 -3.45 2.33
N TYR A 73 7.20 -3.50 3.52
CA TYR A 73 6.94 -2.58 4.63
C TYR A 73 7.19 -1.13 4.22
N GLY A 74 8.37 -0.81 3.69
CA GLY A 74 8.70 0.56 3.28
C GLY A 74 7.79 1.07 2.15
N GLY A 75 7.36 0.18 1.24
CA GLY A 75 6.38 0.51 0.20
C GLY A 75 4.95 0.70 0.73
N ALA A 76 4.59 0.08 1.87
CA ALA A 76 3.28 0.22 2.50
C ALA A 76 3.20 1.44 3.42
N THR A 77 4.22 1.66 4.25
CA THR A 77 4.23 2.71 5.29
C THR A 77 4.89 4.01 4.86
N GLY A 78 5.73 3.97 3.83
CA GLY A 78 6.60 5.08 3.44
C GLY A 78 7.86 5.22 4.30
N ASP A 79 8.09 4.31 5.26
CA ASP A 79 9.30 4.31 6.08
C ASP A 79 10.51 3.79 5.28
N ARG A 80 11.49 4.69 5.05
CA ARG A 80 12.68 4.41 4.25
C ARG A 80 13.95 4.20 5.08
N GLN A 81 13.85 4.08 6.40
CA GLN A 81 15.04 3.98 7.27
C GLN A 81 15.92 2.74 6.98
N TYR A 82 15.35 1.69 6.38
CA TYR A 82 16.06 0.46 6.02
C TYR A 82 16.58 0.44 4.58
N GLU A 83 16.31 1.46 3.77
CA GLU A 83 16.59 1.43 2.33
C GLU A 83 18.07 1.17 2.01
N ALA A 84 18.98 1.86 2.69
CA ALA A 84 20.42 1.66 2.52
C ALA A 84 20.87 0.24 2.91
N LEU A 85 20.29 -0.35 3.96
CA LEU A 85 20.55 -1.73 4.34
C LEU A 85 20.12 -2.70 3.23
N LEU A 86 18.93 -2.51 2.67
CA LEU A 86 18.36 -3.37 1.64
C LEU A 86 19.16 -3.27 0.34
N GLN A 87 19.49 -2.05 -0.08
CA GLN A 87 20.36 -1.77 -1.23
C GLN A 87 21.72 -2.48 -1.11
N ASN A 88 22.41 -2.28 0.01
CA ASN A 88 23.71 -2.90 0.26
C ASN A 88 23.61 -4.43 0.27
N THR A 89 22.56 -4.97 0.86
CA THR A 89 22.38 -6.42 0.98
C THR A 89 22.13 -7.06 -0.38
N ILE A 90 21.20 -6.53 -1.19
CA ILE A 90 20.92 -7.06 -2.54
C ILE A 90 22.19 -7.00 -3.40
N LEU A 91 22.91 -5.87 -3.40
CA LEU A 91 24.15 -5.73 -4.16
C LEU A 91 25.23 -6.72 -3.72
N SER A 92 25.34 -7.00 -2.41
CA SER A 92 26.33 -7.95 -1.90
C SER A 92 26.11 -9.38 -2.40
N GLN A 93 24.90 -9.72 -2.86
CA GLN A 93 24.54 -11.07 -3.29
C GLN A 93 24.51 -11.24 -4.81
N LYS A 94 24.77 -10.19 -5.60
CA LYS A 94 24.47 -10.20 -7.05
C LYS A 94 25.28 -11.19 -7.90
N THR A 95 26.38 -11.79 -7.44
CA THR A 95 27.28 -12.67 -8.23
C THR A 95 27.83 -12.03 -9.51
N GLY A 96 28.80 -12.68 -10.16
CA GLY A 96 29.41 -12.18 -11.42
C GLY A 96 28.44 -12.12 -12.59
N THR A 97 27.40 -12.96 -12.57
CA THR A 97 26.33 -13.01 -13.58
C THR A 97 25.11 -12.16 -13.21
N ASN A 98 25.15 -11.44 -12.08
CA ASN A 98 24.04 -10.60 -11.61
C ASN A 98 22.73 -11.39 -11.44
N ASP A 99 22.80 -12.66 -11.02
CA ASP A 99 21.67 -13.62 -10.97
C ASP A 99 21.52 -14.32 -9.61
N PHE A 100 22.24 -13.89 -8.58
CA PHE A 100 22.18 -14.50 -7.24
C PHE A 100 22.53 -16.00 -7.19
N MET A 101 23.19 -16.59 -8.21
CA MET A 101 23.69 -17.97 -8.15
C MET A 101 24.92 -18.10 -7.25
N THR A 102 24.70 -17.92 -5.94
CA THR A 102 25.73 -18.14 -4.91
C THR A 102 25.89 -19.63 -4.64
N PRO A 103 26.97 -20.06 -3.96
CA PRO A 103 27.08 -21.45 -3.49
C PRO A 103 25.94 -21.90 -2.56
N ASP A 104 25.27 -20.95 -1.90
CA ASP A 104 24.12 -21.22 -1.03
C ASP A 104 22.80 -21.40 -1.80
N ALA A 105 22.76 -21.05 -3.10
CA ALA A 105 21.61 -21.23 -3.99
C ALA A 105 21.54 -22.68 -4.51
N THR A 106 21.25 -23.64 -3.62
CA THR A 106 21.21 -25.07 -3.98
C THR A 106 19.95 -25.47 -4.75
N GLY A 107 18.84 -24.75 -4.51
CA GLY A 107 17.56 -24.89 -5.17
C GLY A 107 17.20 -23.72 -6.08
N ASN A 108 16.31 -23.97 -7.04
CA ASN A 108 15.76 -22.93 -7.91
C ASN A 108 14.86 -21.97 -7.13
N ASP A 109 14.17 -22.48 -6.11
CA ASP A 109 13.44 -21.68 -5.13
C ASP A 109 14.37 -20.75 -4.35
N ASP A 110 15.51 -21.25 -3.85
CA ASP A 110 16.49 -20.44 -3.11
C ASP A 110 16.87 -19.17 -3.89
N GLN A 111 17.21 -19.33 -5.17
CA GLN A 111 17.55 -18.23 -6.08
C GLN A 111 16.35 -17.32 -6.36
N ALA A 112 15.16 -17.89 -6.56
CA ALA A 112 13.98 -17.13 -6.94
C ALA A 112 13.49 -16.17 -5.84
N TRP A 113 13.70 -16.49 -4.55
CA TRP A 113 13.40 -15.58 -3.45
C TRP A 113 14.16 -14.25 -3.56
N TRP A 114 15.43 -14.29 -3.96
CA TRP A 114 16.23 -13.10 -4.19
C TRP A 114 15.80 -12.33 -5.44
N ALA A 115 15.39 -13.04 -6.49
CA ALA A 115 14.80 -12.41 -7.67
C ALA A 115 13.48 -11.68 -7.35
N LEU A 116 12.63 -12.25 -6.49
CA LEU A 116 11.42 -11.57 -6.03
C LEU A 116 11.72 -10.32 -5.21
N ALA A 117 12.74 -10.35 -4.35
CA ALA A 117 13.18 -9.17 -3.61
C ALA A 117 13.69 -8.07 -4.56
N ALA A 118 14.51 -8.42 -5.56
CA ALA A 118 14.97 -7.47 -6.58
C ALA A 118 13.80 -6.92 -7.41
N MET A 119 12.83 -7.77 -7.78
CA MET A 119 11.62 -7.35 -8.46
C MET A 119 10.78 -6.38 -7.60
N THR A 120 10.66 -6.64 -6.29
CA THR A 120 9.95 -5.73 -5.37
C THR A 120 10.68 -4.40 -5.23
N ALA A 121 12.02 -4.39 -5.21
CA ALA A 121 12.79 -3.14 -5.21
C ALA A 121 12.54 -2.32 -6.48
N ALA A 122 12.48 -2.96 -7.66
CA ALA A 122 12.12 -2.31 -8.92
C ALA A 122 10.68 -1.76 -8.89
N GLU A 123 9.72 -2.56 -8.45
CA GLU A 123 8.31 -2.16 -8.36
C GLU A 123 8.09 -1.01 -7.37
N ASN A 124 8.81 -0.98 -6.26
CA ASN A 124 8.69 0.07 -5.24
C ASN A 124 9.52 1.33 -5.55
N GLY A 125 10.23 1.35 -6.68
CA GLY A 125 11.08 2.47 -7.08
C GLY A 125 12.22 2.76 -6.12
N VAL A 126 12.80 1.71 -5.51
CA VAL A 126 13.99 1.86 -4.66
C VAL A 126 15.12 2.47 -5.50
N PRO A 127 15.77 3.57 -5.06
CA PRO A 127 16.84 4.21 -5.81
C PRO A 127 17.90 3.21 -6.25
N GLN A 128 18.27 3.29 -7.52
CA GLN A 128 19.28 2.41 -8.06
C GLN A 128 20.66 2.80 -7.51
N VAL A 129 21.36 1.81 -6.98
CA VAL A 129 22.77 1.93 -6.60
C VAL A 129 23.56 0.82 -7.30
N GLY A 130 24.83 1.07 -7.57
CA GLY A 130 25.67 0.13 -8.31
C GLY A 130 25.47 0.17 -9.82
N ASP A 131 26.01 -0.84 -10.49
CA ASP A 131 26.21 -0.96 -11.94
C ASP A 131 25.12 -1.78 -12.67
N VAL A 132 24.25 -2.47 -11.94
CA VAL A 132 23.19 -3.32 -12.51
C VAL A 132 21.85 -2.98 -11.87
N SER A 133 20.79 -2.90 -12.69
CA SER A 133 19.47 -2.53 -12.18
C SER A 133 18.79 -3.65 -11.38
N TRP A 134 17.92 -3.29 -10.43
CA TRP A 134 17.10 -4.28 -9.71
C TRP A 134 16.27 -5.15 -10.65
N LEU A 135 15.72 -4.52 -11.69
CA LEU A 135 14.95 -5.20 -12.73
C LEU A 135 15.82 -6.18 -13.53
N ASP A 136 17.05 -5.80 -13.87
CA ASP A 136 17.95 -6.66 -14.64
C ASP A 136 18.40 -7.86 -13.80
N MET A 137 18.65 -7.70 -12.49
CA MET A 137 18.91 -8.85 -11.61
C MET A 137 17.73 -9.85 -11.64
N ALA A 138 16.49 -9.36 -11.53
CA ALA A 138 15.29 -10.20 -11.61
C ALA A 138 15.15 -10.89 -12.99
N ARG A 139 15.43 -10.17 -14.08
CA ARG A 139 15.44 -10.71 -15.45
C ARG A 139 16.53 -11.76 -15.66
N ASN A 140 17.72 -11.57 -15.09
CA ASN A 140 18.81 -12.54 -15.19
C ASN A 140 18.43 -13.87 -14.53
N VAL A 141 17.81 -13.82 -13.35
CA VAL A 141 17.27 -15.03 -12.70
C VAL A 141 16.20 -15.68 -13.56
N PHE A 142 15.24 -14.91 -14.06
CA PHE A 142 14.20 -15.44 -14.96
C PHE A 142 14.80 -16.14 -16.18
N ASN A 143 15.81 -15.55 -16.82
CA ASN A 143 16.45 -16.10 -18.00
C ASN A 143 17.23 -17.39 -17.70
N VAL A 144 18.00 -17.44 -16.60
CA VAL A 144 18.70 -18.69 -16.25
C VAL A 144 17.71 -19.79 -15.82
N GLN A 145 16.63 -19.44 -15.14
CA GLN A 145 15.61 -20.42 -14.74
C GLN A 145 14.79 -20.96 -15.93
N LYS A 146 14.53 -20.16 -16.97
CA LYS A 146 13.99 -20.65 -18.25
C LYS A 146 14.83 -21.79 -18.82
N SER A 147 16.16 -21.67 -18.76
CA SER A 147 17.07 -22.71 -19.26
C SER A 147 17.02 -24.02 -18.46
N ARG A 148 16.49 -23.98 -17.23
CA ARG A 148 16.35 -25.13 -16.33
C ARG A 148 14.97 -25.79 -16.41
N TRP A 149 14.06 -25.24 -17.23
CA TRP A 149 12.76 -25.86 -17.48
C TRP A 149 12.95 -27.20 -18.18
N ASP A 150 12.61 -28.29 -17.50
CA ASP A 150 12.78 -29.64 -18.02
C ASP A 150 11.54 -30.07 -18.81
N SER A 151 11.64 -30.06 -20.14
CA SER A 151 10.57 -30.50 -21.05
C SER A 151 10.63 -32.01 -21.36
N SER A 152 11.64 -32.74 -20.86
CA SER A 152 11.83 -34.16 -21.17
C SER A 152 10.99 -35.07 -20.27
N LEU A 153 10.73 -34.66 -19.03
CA LEU A 153 9.93 -35.39 -18.05
C LEU A 153 8.75 -34.53 -17.58
N CYS A 154 7.62 -35.17 -17.27
CA CYS A 154 6.40 -34.51 -16.78
C CYS A 154 5.77 -33.48 -17.73
N GLY A 155 6.10 -33.51 -19.03
CA GLY A 155 5.63 -32.50 -19.98
C GLY A 155 6.09 -31.07 -19.65
N GLY A 156 7.11 -30.90 -18.81
CA GLY A 156 7.53 -29.61 -18.29
C GLY A 156 7.85 -29.64 -16.80
N GLY A 157 7.98 -28.44 -16.22
CA GLY A 157 8.22 -28.22 -14.81
C GLY A 157 9.70 -28.14 -14.48
N MET A 158 10.01 -27.22 -13.58
CA MET A 158 11.34 -27.04 -13.02
C MET A 158 11.54 -27.95 -11.80
N ARG A 159 12.76 -28.50 -11.71
CA ARG A 159 13.23 -29.31 -10.59
C ARG A 159 13.52 -28.43 -9.38
N TRP A 160 13.39 -28.98 -8.18
CA TRP A 160 13.71 -28.25 -6.96
C TRP A 160 15.19 -27.86 -6.92
N LYS A 161 16.10 -28.84 -7.04
CA LYS A 161 17.54 -28.58 -7.05
C LYS A 161 18.04 -28.05 -8.39
N VAL A 162 19.15 -27.30 -8.35
CA VAL A 162 19.83 -26.72 -9.53
C VAL A 162 20.87 -27.68 -10.12
N LEU A 163 21.50 -28.50 -9.28
CA LEU A 163 22.52 -29.46 -9.69
C LEU A 163 22.03 -30.88 -9.45
N GLU A 164 22.38 -31.78 -10.35
CA GLU A 164 22.17 -33.22 -10.18
C GLU A 164 23.15 -33.78 -9.15
N GLY A 165 22.63 -34.29 -8.04
CA GLY A 165 23.39 -35.03 -7.05
C GLY A 165 23.32 -36.55 -7.28
N ASN A 166 23.14 -37.30 -6.19
CA ASN A 166 23.15 -38.76 -6.20
C ASN A 166 21.75 -39.40 -6.39
N GLY A 167 20.75 -38.61 -6.77
CA GLY A 167 19.36 -39.06 -6.98
C GLY A 167 18.47 -39.05 -5.73
N ARG A 168 18.99 -38.70 -4.55
CA ARG A 168 18.21 -38.51 -3.30
C ARG A 168 18.21 -37.07 -2.79
N ASP A 169 18.84 -36.19 -3.54
CA ASP A 169 19.09 -34.78 -3.25
C ASP A 169 17.88 -33.87 -3.57
N GLY A 170 16.83 -34.42 -4.16
CA GLY A 170 15.65 -33.67 -4.59
C GLY A 170 15.72 -33.18 -6.04
N TRP A 171 16.72 -33.62 -6.82
CA TRP A 171 16.84 -33.27 -8.24
C TRP A 171 15.64 -33.72 -9.08
N TYR A 172 15.12 -34.93 -8.87
CA TYR A 172 13.94 -35.42 -9.61
C TYR A 172 12.61 -34.90 -9.03
N TYR A 173 12.64 -34.21 -7.89
CA TYR A 173 11.46 -33.63 -7.27
C TYR A 173 11.11 -32.30 -7.96
N LYS A 174 9.90 -32.21 -8.52
CA LYS A 174 9.34 -30.99 -9.09
C LYS A 174 8.26 -30.49 -8.15
N ASN A 175 8.56 -29.42 -7.41
CA ASN A 175 7.69 -28.93 -6.34
C ASN A 175 6.93 -27.65 -6.74
N SER A 176 5.88 -27.37 -5.98
CA SER A 176 5.00 -26.22 -6.19
C SER A 176 5.70 -24.91 -5.92
N ILE A 177 6.57 -24.83 -4.92
CA ILE A 177 7.20 -23.54 -4.58
C ILE A 177 8.17 -23.08 -5.67
N THR A 178 9.02 -23.96 -6.21
CA THR A 178 9.95 -23.61 -7.29
C THR A 178 9.19 -23.11 -8.52
N ASN A 179 8.18 -23.87 -8.96
CA ASN A 179 7.42 -23.52 -10.15
C ASN A 179 6.51 -22.30 -9.90
N GLY A 180 5.95 -22.17 -8.71
CA GLY A 180 5.15 -21.03 -8.30
C GLY A 180 5.94 -19.73 -8.25
N LEU A 181 7.16 -19.74 -7.71
CA LEU A 181 8.03 -18.56 -7.67
C LEU A 181 8.42 -18.13 -9.09
N PHE A 182 8.76 -19.09 -9.97
CA PHE A 182 9.03 -18.81 -11.37
C PHE A 182 7.81 -18.23 -12.10
N PHE A 183 6.62 -18.81 -11.89
CA PHE A 183 5.35 -18.28 -12.40
C PHE A 183 5.10 -16.84 -11.94
N GLN A 184 5.26 -16.56 -10.66
CA GLN A 184 5.04 -15.25 -10.09
C GLN A 184 6.04 -14.22 -10.63
N LEU A 185 7.33 -14.58 -10.72
CA LEU A 185 8.36 -13.72 -11.29
C LEU A 185 8.06 -13.39 -12.75
N ALA A 186 7.70 -14.39 -13.55
CA ALA A 186 7.32 -14.23 -14.95
C ALA A 186 6.10 -13.30 -15.10
N ALA A 187 5.05 -13.50 -14.30
CA ALA A 187 3.86 -12.64 -14.29
C ALA A 187 4.20 -11.18 -13.93
N ARG A 188 5.04 -10.97 -12.90
CA ARG A 188 5.47 -9.64 -12.46
C ARG A 188 6.31 -8.94 -13.53
N LEU A 189 7.25 -9.64 -14.16
CA LEU A 189 8.03 -9.13 -15.29
C LEU A 189 7.13 -8.74 -16.48
N ALA A 190 6.18 -9.60 -16.86
CA ALA A 190 5.21 -9.32 -17.92
C ALA A 190 4.40 -8.06 -17.60
N LYS A 191 3.88 -7.94 -16.37
CA LYS A 191 3.13 -6.76 -15.94
C LYS A 191 3.96 -5.49 -15.95
N PHE A 192 5.17 -5.54 -15.41
CA PHE A 192 6.03 -4.38 -15.22
C PHE A 192 6.62 -3.87 -16.54
N THR A 193 6.97 -4.78 -17.45
CA THR A 193 7.75 -4.46 -18.66
C THR A 193 6.99 -4.65 -19.96
N ARG A 194 5.78 -5.22 -19.93
CA ARG A 194 5.00 -5.64 -21.11
C ARG A 194 5.73 -6.68 -21.98
N ASP A 195 6.57 -7.50 -21.34
CA ASP A 195 7.30 -8.60 -21.99
C ASP A 195 6.37 -9.78 -22.29
N ALA A 196 6.17 -10.06 -23.59
CA ALA A 196 5.33 -11.14 -24.07
C ALA A 196 5.92 -12.54 -23.82
N ASP A 197 7.25 -12.69 -23.81
CA ASP A 197 7.90 -13.97 -23.46
C ASP A 197 7.65 -14.27 -21.98
N ALA A 198 7.83 -13.28 -21.11
CA ALA A 198 7.51 -13.42 -19.69
C ALA A 198 6.03 -13.79 -19.46
N GLN A 199 5.10 -13.20 -20.21
CA GLN A 199 3.69 -13.59 -20.15
C GLN A 199 3.50 -15.05 -20.55
N ALA A 200 4.06 -15.48 -21.70
CA ALA A 200 3.93 -16.84 -22.19
C ALA A 200 4.49 -17.88 -21.19
N TRP A 201 5.61 -17.57 -20.53
CA TRP A 201 6.16 -18.41 -19.47
C TRP A 201 5.29 -18.46 -18.22
N ALA A 202 4.63 -17.36 -17.86
CA ALA A 202 3.67 -17.37 -16.77
C ALA A 202 2.47 -18.29 -17.07
N GLU A 203 1.89 -18.19 -18.28
CA GLU A 203 0.78 -19.07 -18.69
C GLU A 203 1.23 -20.54 -18.71
N LYS A 204 2.36 -20.83 -19.36
CA LYS A 204 2.93 -22.18 -19.45
C LYS A 204 3.19 -22.82 -18.09
N THR A 205 3.71 -22.05 -17.14
CA THR A 205 4.06 -22.57 -15.81
C THR A 205 2.81 -22.88 -14.98
N TYR A 206 1.80 -22.00 -15.03
CA TYR A 206 0.53 -22.25 -14.37
C TYR A 206 -0.18 -23.47 -14.95
N ASP A 207 -0.31 -23.53 -16.28
CA ASP A 207 -1.03 -24.60 -16.95
C ASP A 207 -0.33 -25.95 -16.75
N TRP A 208 1.02 -25.97 -16.68
CA TRP A 208 1.77 -27.16 -16.26
C TRP A 208 1.41 -27.58 -14.84
N ALA A 209 1.48 -26.68 -13.85
CA ALA A 209 1.22 -27.01 -12.45
C ALA A 209 -0.20 -27.54 -12.24
N ALA A 210 -1.19 -26.95 -12.90
CA ALA A 210 -2.57 -27.46 -12.90
C ALA A 210 -2.68 -28.80 -13.66
N GLY A 211 -2.02 -28.94 -14.81
CA GLY A 211 -2.08 -30.13 -15.66
C GLY A 211 -1.49 -31.38 -15.02
N VAL A 212 -0.41 -31.25 -14.22
CA VAL A 212 0.15 -32.37 -13.45
C VAL A 212 -0.59 -32.64 -12.14
N GLY A 213 -1.57 -31.79 -11.78
CA GLY A 213 -2.39 -31.95 -10.59
C GLY A 213 -1.79 -31.38 -9.30
N LEU A 214 -0.74 -30.54 -9.37
CA LEU A 214 -0.25 -29.83 -8.19
C LEU A 214 -1.31 -28.85 -7.67
N ILE A 215 -2.12 -28.30 -8.58
CA ILE A 215 -3.28 -27.46 -8.27
C ILE A 215 -4.54 -28.28 -8.56
N ASP A 216 -5.30 -28.61 -7.52
CA ASP A 216 -6.54 -29.36 -7.67
C ASP A 216 -7.72 -28.46 -8.12
N GLY A 217 -8.88 -29.07 -8.43
CA GLY A 217 -10.08 -28.34 -8.85
C GLY A 217 -10.68 -27.40 -7.79
N ASN A 218 -10.24 -27.52 -6.53
CA ASN A 218 -10.62 -26.63 -5.42
C ASN A 218 -9.55 -25.56 -5.13
N PHE A 219 -8.53 -25.45 -5.98
CA PHE A 219 -7.38 -24.56 -5.83
C PHE A 219 -6.50 -24.85 -4.61
N ASN A 220 -6.59 -26.06 -4.06
CA ASN A 220 -5.58 -26.53 -3.12
C ASN A 220 -4.28 -26.78 -3.87
N VAL A 221 -3.15 -26.50 -3.22
CA VAL A 221 -1.83 -26.66 -3.83
C VAL A 221 -1.01 -27.68 -3.03
N TYR A 222 -0.74 -28.83 -3.64
CA TYR A 222 0.08 -29.89 -3.09
C TYR A 222 1.58 -29.58 -3.23
N ASP A 223 2.42 -30.19 -2.41
CA ASP A 223 3.84 -29.79 -2.32
C ASP A 223 4.63 -30.15 -3.56
N GLY A 224 4.42 -31.35 -4.14
CA GLY A 224 5.22 -31.72 -5.29
C GLY A 224 4.98 -33.11 -5.86
N THR A 225 5.69 -33.33 -6.96
CA THR A 225 5.69 -34.56 -7.72
C THR A 225 7.12 -35.04 -7.99
N ASP A 226 7.27 -36.31 -8.34
CA ASP A 226 8.55 -36.93 -8.65
C ASP A 226 8.60 -37.38 -10.11
N ALA A 227 9.58 -36.87 -10.86
CA ALA A 227 9.75 -37.14 -12.27
C ALA A 227 10.07 -38.62 -12.58
N LEU A 228 10.66 -39.36 -11.63
CA LEU A 228 10.91 -40.80 -11.76
C LEU A 228 9.63 -41.63 -11.56
N ARG A 229 8.57 -41.04 -11.00
CA ARG A 229 7.30 -41.71 -10.70
C ARG A 229 6.19 -41.34 -11.68
N GLY A 230 6.56 -40.98 -12.91
CA GLY A 230 5.60 -40.55 -13.93
C GLY A 230 4.83 -39.29 -13.53
N CYS A 231 5.37 -38.50 -12.59
CA CYS A 231 4.84 -37.22 -12.17
C CYS A 231 3.45 -37.30 -11.51
N ALA A 232 3.13 -38.45 -10.92
CA ALA A 232 2.04 -38.54 -9.96
C ALA A 232 2.37 -37.68 -8.72
N ILE A 233 1.36 -37.06 -8.11
CA ILE A 233 1.55 -36.27 -6.89
C ILE A 233 2.06 -37.19 -5.78
N SER A 234 3.33 -37.01 -5.40
CA SER A 234 3.99 -37.83 -4.40
C SER A 234 3.86 -37.24 -3.00
N ASP A 235 3.71 -35.92 -2.91
CA ASP A 235 3.52 -35.20 -1.64
C ASP A 235 2.26 -34.33 -1.70
N HIS A 236 1.23 -34.74 -0.96
CA HIS A 236 -0.05 -34.04 -0.83
C HIS A 236 -0.07 -33.04 0.34
N THR A 237 1.07 -32.78 0.97
CA THR A 237 1.17 -31.77 2.02
C THR A 237 0.81 -30.41 1.43
N GLN A 238 -0.03 -29.66 2.14
CA GLN A 238 -0.43 -28.32 1.73
C GLN A 238 0.21 -27.31 2.68
N TRP A 239 1.05 -26.45 2.11
CA TRP A 239 1.74 -25.35 2.79
C TRP A 239 1.16 -24.02 2.32
N SER A 240 1.00 -23.07 3.25
CA SER A 240 0.28 -21.82 2.96
C SER A 240 0.92 -20.98 1.84
N TYR A 241 2.26 -20.96 1.78
CA TYR A 241 3.01 -20.27 0.74
C TYR A 241 2.79 -20.86 -0.67
N ASN A 242 2.51 -22.15 -0.82
CA ASN A 242 2.25 -22.78 -2.12
C ASN A 242 0.92 -22.25 -2.68
N VAL A 243 -0.10 -22.07 -1.84
CA VAL A 243 -1.34 -21.41 -2.27
C VAL A 243 -1.08 -19.93 -2.57
N GLY A 244 -0.36 -19.24 -1.68
CA GLY A 244 -0.10 -17.81 -1.83
C GLY A 244 0.70 -17.43 -3.08
N VAL A 245 1.67 -18.26 -3.50
CA VAL A 245 2.54 -17.96 -4.63
C VAL A 245 1.77 -17.96 -5.96
N PHE A 246 0.88 -18.95 -6.13
CA PHE A 246 -0.01 -19.03 -7.30
C PHE A 246 -1.15 -18.03 -7.22
N LEU A 247 -1.67 -17.73 -6.02
CA LEU A 247 -2.65 -16.66 -5.79
C LEU A 247 -2.14 -15.33 -6.32
N HIS A 248 -0.92 -14.94 -5.93
CA HIS A 248 -0.37 -13.66 -6.33
C HIS A 248 0.00 -13.60 -7.80
N GLY A 249 0.62 -14.66 -8.35
CA GLY A 249 0.90 -14.73 -9.78
C GLY A 249 -0.38 -14.63 -10.62
N ALA A 250 -1.47 -15.29 -10.21
CA ALA A 250 -2.77 -15.17 -10.87
C ALA A 250 -3.33 -13.74 -10.78
N ALA A 251 -3.19 -13.07 -9.62
CA ALA A 251 -3.66 -11.69 -9.46
C ALA A 251 -2.88 -10.71 -10.34
N VAL A 252 -1.56 -10.91 -10.48
CA VAL A 252 -0.71 -10.14 -11.37
C VAL A 252 -1.10 -10.36 -12.84
N MET A 253 -1.36 -11.61 -13.24
CA MET A 253 -1.83 -11.94 -14.59
C MET A 253 -3.21 -11.35 -14.90
N ALA A 254 -4.14 -11.36 -13.93
CA ALA A 254 -5.44 -10.71 -14.07
C ALA A 254 -5.29 -9.20 -14.31
N ALA A 255 -4.46 -8.53 -13.51
CA ALA A 255 -4.18 -7.10 -13.67
C ALA A 255 -3.46 -6.77 -14.99
N HIS A 256 -2.62 -7.69 -15.50
CA HIS A 256 -1.87 -7.51 -16.75
C HIS A 256 -2.73 -7.73 -18.00
N THR A 257 -3.41 -8.88 -18.07
CA THR A 257 -4.10 -9.39 -19.26
C THR A 257 -5.57 -8.97 -19.34
N ARG A 258 -6.20 -8.69 -18.19
CA ARG A 258 -7.65 -8.47 -18.06
C ARG A 258 -8.51 -9.67 -18.50
N ASP A 259 -7.92 -10.85 -18.62
CA ASP A 259 -8.65 -12.09 -18.89
C ASP A 259 -9.36 -12.55 -17.60
N PRO A 260 -10.71 -12.70 -17.60
CA PRO A 260 -11.48 -13.10 -16.42
C PRO A 260 -11.01 -14.41 -15.78
N LYS A 261 -10.41 -15.32 -16.55
CA LYS A 261 -9.91 -16.61 -16.03
C LYS A 261 -8.94 -16.40 -14.87
N TRP A 262 -8.11 -15.34 -14.92
CA TRP A 262 -7.12 -15.07 -13.89
C TRP A 262 -7.75 -14.52 -12.62
N THR A 263 -8.78 -13.68 -12.73
CA THR A 263 -9.55 -13.22 -11.56
C THR A 263 -10.27 -14.38 -10.88
N ASP A 264 -10.85 -15.30 -11.66
CA ASP A 264 -11.51 -16.50 -11.13
C ASP A 264 -10.50 -17.42 -10.41
N ARG A 265 -9.32 -17.62 -11.01
CA ARG A 265 -8.21 -18.35 -10.38
C ARG A 265 -7.78 -17.69 -9.06
N THR A 266 -7.62 -16.35 -9.03
CA THR A 266 -7.31 -15.62 -7.80
C THR A 266 -8.36 -15.85 -6.71
N ARG A 267 -9.65 -15.75 -7.02
CA ARG A 267 -10.73 -16.02 -6.06
C ARG A 267 -10.71 -17.46 -5.56
N GLY A 268 -10.43 -18.41 -6.45
CA GLY A 268 -10.24 -19.82 -6.11
C GLY A 268 -9.16 -20.01 -5.03
N PHE A 269 -7.98 -19.41 -5.23
CA PHE A 269 -6.90 -19.49 -4.24
C PHE A 269 -7.19 -18.76 -2.94
N ILE A 270 -7.90 -17.60 -2.97
CA ILE A 270 -8.37 -16.94 -1.75
C ILE A 270 -9.29 -17.87 -0.96
N GLY A 271 -10.19 -18.56 -1.66
CA GLY A 271 -11.06 -19.59 -1.08
C GLY A 271 -10.27 -20.73 -0.45
N SER A 272 -9.25 -21.26 -1.13
CA SER A 272 -8.36 -22.30 -0.56
C SER A 272 -7.62 -21.80 0.67
N ALA A 273 -7.03 -20.60 0.60
CA ALA A 273 -6.34 -19.98 1.74
C ALA A 273 -7.25 -19.86 2.97
N LYS A 274 -8.48 -19.38 2.78
CA LYS A 274 -9.47 -19.23 3.85
C LYS A 274 -9.88 -20.56 4.47
N ARG A 275 -10.08 -21.61 3.67
CA ARG A 275 -10.53 -22.92 4.16
C ARG A 275 -9.43 -23.69 4.88
N THR A 276 -8.18 -23.53 4.45
CA THR A 276 -7.08 -24.42 4.85
C THR A 276 -6.14 -23.78 5.88
N PHE A 277 -5.91 -22.47 5.82
CA PHE A 277 -4.86 -21.80 6.60
C PHE A 277 -5.37 -20.71 7.54
N VAL A 278 -6.69 -20.63 7.77
CA VAL A 278 -7.31 -19.71 8.73
C VAL A 278 -7.97 -20.50 9.85
N GLN A 279 -7.57 -20.22 11.10
CA GLN A 279 -8.22 -20.78 12.27
C GLN A 279 -9.62 -20.17 12.45
N GLN A 280 -10.65 -21.01 12.56
CA GLN A 280 -12.05 -20.55 12.58
C GLN A 280 -12.42 -19.81 13.87
N ASP A 281 -11.74 -20.11 14.98
CA ASP A 281 -11.99 -19.55 16.31
C ASP A 281 -11.27 -18.21 16.53
N THR A 282 -10.03 -18.10 16.07
CA THR A 282 -9.19 -16.90 16.30
C THR A 282 -9.09 -15.98 15.09
N GLY A 283 -9.35 -16.49 13.88
CA GLY A 283 -9.04 -15.81 12.63
C GLY A 283 -7.53 -15.76 12.31
N ALA A 284 -6.68 -16.41 13.11
CA ALA A 284 -5.24 -16.43 12.91
C ALA A 284 -4.84 -17.26 11.67
N LEU A 285 -3.80 -16.83 10.96
CA LEU A 285 -3.15 -17.68 9.97
C LEU A 285 -2.34 -18.78 10.67
N PHE A 286 -2.39 -20.00 10.13
CA PHE A 286 -1.69 -21.14 10.73
C PHE A 286 -1.20 -22.18 9.72
N GLU A 287 -0.15 -22.91 10.08
CA GLU A 287 0.33 -24.08 9.33
C GLU A 287 -0.26 -25.37 9.89
N GLN A 288 -1.28 -25.90 9.23
CA GLN A 288 -2.03 -27.08 9.66
C GLN A 288 -1.17 -28.33 9.94
N ARG A 289 -0.05 -28.48 9.22
CA ARG A 289 0.76 -29.70 9.28
C ARG A 289 1.62 -29.78 10.54
N CYS A 290 2.11 -28.67 11.05
CA CYS A 290 3.17 -28.65 12.06
C CYS A 290 2.84 -27.78 13.29
N GLN A 291 1.97 -26.77 13.15
CA GLN A 291 1.83 -25.73 14.18
C GLN A 291 1.15 -26.25 15.44
N ALA A 292 0.07 -27.03 15.30
CA ALA A 292 -0.64 -27.59 16.45
C ALA A 292 0.24 -28.57 17.25
N ALA A 293 1.16 -29.27 16.57
CA ALA A 293 2.09 -30.19 17.21
C ALA A 293 3.38 -29.51 17.71
N GLY A 294 3.57 -28.20 17.46
CA GLY A 294 4.80 -27.48 17.82
C GLY A 294 6.05 -27.99 17.08
N THR A 295 5.88 -28.57 15.89
CA THR A 295 6.97 -29.23 15.13
C THR A 295 7.44 -28.43 13.92
N CYS A 296 6.95 -27.19 13.75
CA CYS A 296 7.35 -26.37 12.61
C CYS A 296 8.84 -26.03 12.69
N ASN A 297 9.56 -26.24 11.60
CA ASN A 297 10.93 -25.75 11.46
C ASN A 297 10.95 -24.25 11.07
N THR A 298 12.14 -23.68 10.97
CA THR A 298 12.33 -22.25 10.63
C THR A 298 11.69 -21.86 9.30
N ASP A 299 11.65 -22.76 8.33
CA ASP A 299 11.03 -22.52 7.02
C ASP A 299 9.52 -22.40 7.18
N GLN A 300 8.91 -23.39 7.81
CA GLN A 300 7.46 -23.52 7.94
C GLN A 300 6.84 -22.39 8.75
N VAL A 301 7.54 -21.83 9.74
CA VAL A 301 7.07 -20.65 10.48
C VAL A 301 6.88 -19.44 9.56
N SER A 302 7.73 -19.29 8.54
CA SER A 302 7.69 -18.15 7.59
C SER A 302 6.57 -18.23 6.55
N PHE A 303 6.01 -19.42 6.31
CA PHE A 303 5.08 -19.65 5.19
C PHE A 303 3.80 -18.82 5.32
N ARG A 304 3.17 -18.82 6.50
CA ARG A 304 1.95 -18.03 6.77
C ARG A 304 2.15 -16.51 6.63
N GLY A 305 3.35 -16.01 6.96
CA GLY A 305 3.71 -14.62 6.71
C GLY A 305 3.76 -14.34 5.21
N THR A 306 4.38 -15.24 4.45
CA THR A 306 4.46 -15.15 2.99
C THR A 306 3.06 -15.23 2.34
N LEU A 307 2.16 -16.08 2.83
CA LEU A 307 0.76 -16.08 2.41
C LEU A 307 0.11 -14.71 2.66
N ALA A 308 0.31 -14.12 3.83
CA ALA A 308 -0.23 -12.79 4.15
C ALA A 308 0.29 -11.71 3.18
N ARG A 309 1.60 -11.70 2.89
CA ARG A 309 2.24 -10.80 1.90
C ARG A 309 1.46 -10.80 0.59
N TRP A 310 1.25 -11.99 0.06
CA TRP A 310 0.69 -12.23 -1.27
C TRP A 310 -0.82 -12.02 -1.33
N LEU A 311 -1.54 -12.32 -0.24
CA LEU A 311 -2.94 -11.89 -0.06
C LEU A 311 -3.06 -10.37 -0.13
N GLY A 312 -2.31 -9.66 0.71
CA GLY A 312 -2.33 -8.20 0.76
C GLY A 312 -1.90 -7.54 -0.55
N ALA A 313 -0.85 -8.04 -1.21
CA ALA A 313 -0.41 -7.55 -2.51
C ALA A 313 -1.48 -7.75 -3.59
N SER A 314 -2.20 -8.88 -3.57
CA SER A 314 -3.27 -9.16 -4.52
C SER A 314 -4.50 -8.27 -4.30
N ALA A 315 -4.85 -7.96 -3.04
CA ALA A 315 -5.92 -7.01 -2.71
C ALA A 315 -5.64 -5.56 -3.14
N MET A 316 -4.35 -5.21 -3.30
CA MET A 316 -3.93 -3.93 -3.88
C MET A 316 -4.05 -3.93 -5.41
N LEU A 317 -3.70 -5.04 -6.06
CA LEU A 317 -3.77 -5.16 -7.51
C LEU A 317 -5.20 -5.28 -8.06
N LEU A 318 -6.05 -5.99 -7.32
CA LEU A 318 -7.43 -6.30 -7.71
C LEU A 318 -8.40 -5.80 -6.63
N PRO A 319 -8.93 -4.57 -6.74
CA PRO A 319 -9.88 -4.02 -5.78
C PRO A 319 -11.12 -4.91 -5.56
N GLU A 320 -11.53 -5.68 -6.56
CA GLU A 320 -12.69 -6.56 -6.53
C GLU A 320 -12.54 -7.78 -5.60
N VAL A 321 -11.32 -8.15 -5.20
CA VAL A 321 -11.09 -9.23 -4.20
C VAL A 321 -10.69 -8.70 -2.83
N ARG A 322 -10.60 -7.38 -2.67
CA ARG A 322 -10.10 -6.74 -1.45
C ARG A 322 -10.92 -7.10 -0.21
N ALA A 323 -12.25 -7.16 -0.34
CA ALA A 323 -13.14 -7.52 0.76
C ALA A 323 -12.92 -8.99 1.21
N ASP A 324 -12.74 -9.90 0.25
CA ASP A 324 -12.49 -11.31 0.56
C ASP A 324 -11.16 -11.51 1.28
N VAL A 325 -10.13 -10.78 0.86
CA VAL A 325 -8.82 -10.78 1.51
C VAL A 325 -8.87 -10.12 2.90
N ALA A 326 -9.58 -8.98 3.05
CA ALA A 326 -9.76 -8.33 4.34
C ALA A 326 -10.40 -9.28 5.36
N GLY A 327 -11.39 -10.07 4.93
CA GLY A 327 -12.02 -11.11 5.76
C GLY A 327 -11.08 -12.22 6.26
N ILE A 328 -9.87 -12.33 5.71
CA ILE A 328 -8.80 -13.22 6.21
C ILE A 328 -7.81 -12.43 7.06
N ILE A 329 -7.32 -11.31 6.53
CA ILE A 329 -6.19 -10.58 7.10
C ILE A 329 -6.57 -9.83 8.38
N ASP A 330 -7.81 -9.34 8.52
CA ASP A 330 -8.22 -8.59 9.71
C ASP A 330 -8.15 -9.45 10.98
N GLY A 331 -8.63 -10.69 10.91
CA GLY A 331 -8.52 -11.67 12.01
C GLY A 331 -7.07 -12.03 12.32
N ALA A 332 -6.26 -12.23 11.29
CA ALA A 332 -4.84 -12.53 11.43
C ALA A 332 -4.08 -11.38 12.09
N ALA A 333 -4.40 -10.14 11.73
CA ALA A 333 -3.77 -8.95 12.29
C ALA A 333 -4.12 -8.78 13.77
N VAL A 334 -5.39 -8.98 14.14
CA VAL A 334 -5.81 -8.98 15.56
C VAL A 334 -5.07 -10.06 16.36
N ALA A 335 -4.91 -11.27 15.80
CA ALA A 335 -4.21 -12.36 16.46
C ALA A 335 -2.72 -12.03 16.70
N VAL A 336 -2.03 -11.45 15.71
CA VAL A 336 -0.64 -11.00 15.85
C VAL A 336 -0.52 -9.93 16.94
N GLN A 337 -1.39 -8.93 16.95
CA GLN A 337 -1.33 -7.85 17.94
C GLN A 337 -1.58 -8.34 19.37
N ARG A 338 -2.47 -9.33 19.55
CA ARG A 338 -2.70 -9.97 20.86
C ARG A 338 -1.50 -10.76 21.37
N GLY A 339 -0.71 -11.35 20.47
CA GLY A 339 0.52 -12.09 20.80
C GLY A 339 1.71 -11.20 21.18
N GLY A 340 1.60 -9.88 20.97
CA GLY A 340 2.70 -8.93 21.17
C GLY A 340 3.57 -8.75 19.92
N THR A 341 4.25 -7.59 19.82
CA THR A 341 5.01 -7.18 18.62
C THR A 341 6.46 -6.81 18.91
N THR A 342 6.95 -7.08 20.11
CA THR A 342 8.28 -6.72 20.60
C THR A 342 8.98 -7.94 21.19
N GLY A 343 10.30 -8.02 21.03
CA GLY A 343 11.09 -9.12 21.61
C GLY A 343 10.85 -10.48 20.96
N LEU A 344 10.29 -10.49 19.76
CA LEU A 344 10.02 -11.69 18.98
C LEU A 344 11.29 -12.17 18.25
N GLY A 345 11.35 -13.47 17.98
CA GLY A 345 12.37 -14.05 17.13
C GLY A 345 12.29 -13.54 15.68
N PRO A 346 13.31 -13.82 14.84
CA PRO A 346 13.36 -13.36 13.46
C PRO A 346 12.13 -13.81 12.65
N MET A 347 11.71 -15.07 12.78
CA MET A 347 10.59 -15.64 12.00
C MET A 347 9.21 -15.14 12.46
N GLU A 348 9.02 -14.97 13.76
CA GLU A 348 7.81 -14.38 14.32
C GLU A 348 7.71 -12.90 13.97
N SER A 349 8.82 -12.16 14.04
CA SER A 349 8.90 -10.76 13.62
C SER A 349 8.57 -10.60 12.14
N PHE A 350 9.16 -11.43 11.28
CA PHE A 350 8.87 -11.50 9.85
C PHE A 350 7.38 -11.78 9.59
N THR A 351 6.85 -12.83 10.21
CA THR A 351 5.45 -13.23 10.01
C THR A 351 4.51 -12.10 10.42
N GLY A 352 4.73 -11.51 11.60
CA GLY A 352 3.92 -10.40 12.06
C GLY A 352 4.00 -9.21 11.10
N LEU A 353 5.22 -8.87 10.64
CA LEU A 353 5.44 -7.74 9.73
C LEU A 353 4.64 -7.89 8.44
N GLU A 354 4.61 -9.09 7.87
CA GLU A 354 3.84 -9.38 6.67
C GLU A 354 2.33 -9.28 6.90
N VAL A 355 1.83 -9.81 8.02
CA VAL A 355 0.41 -9.70 8.37
C VAL A 355 -0.01 -8.25 8.57
N MET A 356 0.80 -7.44 9.27
CA MET A 356 0.51 -6.00 9.44
C MET A 356 0.54 -5.27 8.09
N SER A 357 1.55 -5.55 7.26
CA SER A 357 1.69 -4.95 5.91
C SER A 357 0.53 -5.34 5.00
N ALA A 358 0.04 -6.58 5.09
CA ALA A 358 -1.15 -7.03 4.40
C ALA A 358 -2.41 -6.28 4.87
N GLY A 359 -2.56 -6.06 6.19
CA GLY A 359 -3.68 -5.31 6.74
C GLY A 359 -3.69 -3.85 6.30
N LEU A 360 -2.52 -3.23 6.16
CA LEU A 360 -2.39 -1.89 5.56
C LEU A 360 -2.89 -1.90 4.11
N ARG A 361 -2.45 -2.88 3.32
CA ARG A 361 -2.82 -3.03 1.92
C ARG A 361 -4.31 -3.29 1.71
N THR A 362 -4.96 -4.11 2.54
CA THR A 362 -6.42 -4.32 2.47
C THR A 362 -7.21 -3.06 2.79
N GLN A 363 -6.63 -2.14 3.58
CA GLN A 363 -7.19 -0.81 3.86
C GLN A 363 -6.78 0.27 2.85
N GLY A 364 -6.12 -0.12 1.75
CA GLY A 364 -5.70 0.80 0.67
C GLY A 364 -4.42 1.59 0.97
N VAL A 365 -3.61 1.14 1.93
CA VAL A 365 -2.34 1.76 2.32
C VAL A 365 -1.18 1.00 1.64
N GLY A 366 -0.55 1.59 0.61
CA GLY A 366 0.67 1.07 -0.06
C GLY A 366 0.64 1.02 -1.61
N GLY A 367 1.78 0.70 -2.26
CA GLY A 367 1.95 0.41 -3.72
C GLY A 367 2.59 1.53 -4.58
N LEU A 368 2.75 1.32 -5.90
CA LEU A 368 2.98 2.42 -6.87
C LEU A 368 1.77 3.38 -6.96
N GLU A 369 0.62 2.98 -6.43
CA GLU A 369 -0.50 3.86 -6.07
C GLU A 369 -0.51 4.25 -4.58
N GLY A 370 0.35 3.65 -3.76
CA GLY A 370 0.90 4.23 -2.51
C GLY A 370 1.74 5.49 -2.76
N VAL A 371 1.89 5.86 -4.03
CA VAL A 371 2.05 7.22 -4.54
C VAL A 371 0.77 8.09 -4.31
N ILE A 372 -0.13 7.72 -3.41
CA ILE A 372 -0.88 8.70 -2.61
C ILE A 372 0.09 9.60 -1.80
N GLY A 373 1.38 9.21 -1.70
CA GLY A 373 2.49 10.08 -1.31
C GLY A 373 3.26 10.78 -2.44
N MET A 374 2.83 10.78 -3.71
CA MET A 374 3.47 11.64 -4.75
C MET A 374 2.48 12.24 -5.75
N ALA A 375 1.43 11.54 -6.19
CA ALA A 375 0.28 12.19 -6.82
C ALA A 375 -0.69 12.74 -5.76
N GLY A 376 -0.85 12.00 -4.66
CA GLY A 376 -1.50 12.52 -3.46
C GLY A 376 -0.61 13.51 -2.72
N ASN A 377 0.73 13.39 -2.67
CA ASN A 377 1.58 14.49 -2.19
C ASN A 377 1.65 15.65 -3.18
N VAL A 378 1.61 15.50 -4.50
CA VAL A 378 1.53 16.69 -5.37
C VAL A 378 0.18 17.37 -5.18
N ARG A 379 -0.95 16.65 -5.15
CA ARG A 379 -2.26 17.28 -4.90
C ARG A 379 -2.41 17.83 -3.49
N ARG A 380 -1.90 17.12 -2.47
CA ARG A 380 -1.88 17.54 -1.07
C ARG A 380 -0.89 18.68 -0.88
N SER A 381 0.35 18.60 -1.34
CA SER A 381 1.34 19.67 -1.25
C SER A 381 0.96 20.90 -2.07
N VAL A 382 0.34 20.76 -3.25
CA VAL A 382 -0.18 21.92 -4.01
C VAL A 382 -1.36 22.55 -3.27
N PHE A 383 -2.27 21.74 -2.71
CA PHE A 383 -3.34 22.24 -1.84
C PHE A 383 -2.77 22.94 -0.59
N HIS A 384 -1.84 22.33 0.14
CA HIS A 384 -1.25 22.89 1.36
C HIS A 384 -0.41 24.12 1.05
N ALA A 385 0.38 24.13 -0.03
CA ALA A 385 1.16 25.29 -0.45
C ALA A 385 0.25 26.47 -0.80
N TYR A 386 -0.84 26.23 -1.55
CA TYR A 386 -1.83 27.27 -1.84
C TYR A 386 -2.52 27.78 -0.58
N ILE A 387 -2.97 26.87 0.31
CA ILE A 387 -3.67 27.24 1.55
C ILE A 387 -2.74 27.97 2.52
N TYR A 388 -1.48 27.54 2.68
CA TYR A 388 -0.50 28.24 3.49
C TYR A 388 -0.13 29.60 2.90
N GLY A 389 0.02 29.71 1.58
CA GLY A 389 0.23 31.00 0.91
C GLY A 389 -0.95 31.95 1.12
N THR A 390 -2.18 31.43 1.03
CA THR A 390 -3.41 32.20 1.26
C THR A 390 -3.54 32.61 2.73
N ALA A 391 -3.30 31.70 3.67
CA ALA A 391 -3.34 31.97 5.10
C ALA A 391 -2.26 32.98 5.52
N PHE A 392 -1.05 32.87 4.96
CA PHE A 392 0.02 33.86 5.13
C PHE A 392 -0.41 35.23 4.61
N TRP A 393 -0.98 35.29 3.40
CA TRP A 393 -1.45 36.56 2.82
C TRP A 393 -2.54 37.22 3.66
N TYR A 394 -3.52 36.45 4.15
CA TYR A 394 -4.56 36.96 5.06
C TYR A 394 -3.98 37.38 6.41
N GLY A 395 -3.08 36.58 6.98
CA GLY A 395 -2.41 36.88 8.24
C GLY A 395 -1.58 38.16 8.17
N LEU A 396 -0.73 38.30 7.16
CA LEU A 396 0.08 39.50 6.94
C LEU A 396 -0.79 40.75 6.80
N ARG A 397 -1.80 40.69 5.90
CA ARG A 397 -2.71 41.82 5.68
C ARG A 397 -3.54 42.17 6.92
N GLY A 398 -3.98 41.16 7.65
CA GLY A 398 -4.78 41.32 8.87
C GLY A 398 -3.95 41.93 10.00
N LEU A 399 -2.75 41.41 10.23
CA LEU A 399 -1.83 41.91 11.26
C LEU A 399 -1.37 43.34 10.98
N CYS A 400 -1.09 43.72 9.72
CA CYS A 400 -0.77 45.11 9.38
C CYS A 400 -1.91 46.07 9.76
N ARG A 401 -3.17 45.67 9.53
CA ARG A 401 -4.36 46.48 9.87
C ARG A 401 -4.59 46.59 11.38
N ILE A 402 -4.17 45.58 12.14
CA ILE A 402 -4.29 45.58 13.60
C ILE A 402 -3.16 46.40 14.24
N TYR A 403 -1.92 46.17 13.79
CA TYR A 403 -0.72 46.77 14.35
C TYR A 403 -0.59 48.26 14.01
N ASP A 404 -0.80 48.61 12.73
CA ASP A 404 -0.69 49.99 12.25
C ASP A 404 -1.85 50.35 11.31
N PRO A 405 -3.06 50.52 11.86
CA PRO A 405 -4.25 50.89 11.08
C PRO A 405 -4.10 52.26 10.40
N ILE A 406 -3.35 53.19 11.00
CA ILE A 406 -3.22 54.57 10.50
C ILE A 406 -2.48 54.56 9.17
N THR A 407 -1.35 53.87 9.09
CA THR A 407 -0.59 53.74 7.85
C THR A 407 -1.40 53.02 6.78
N VAL A 408 -2.16 51.98 7.14
CA VAL A 408 -3.02 51.27 6.19
C VAL A 408 -4.12 52.17 5.63
N ILE A 409 -4.77 52.98 6.46
CA ILE A 409 -5.75 53.99 6.01
C ILE A 409 -5.08 54.96 5.03
N GLY A 410 -3.87 55.42 5.35
CA GLY A 410 -3.07 56.27 4.48
C GLY A 410 -2.85 55.68 3.08
N TRP A 411 -2.69 54.36 2.96
CA TRP A 411 -2.51 53.71 1.65
C TRP A 411 -3.75 53.78 0.75
N PHE A 412 -4.96 53.87 1.31
CA PHE A 412 -6.21 53.91 0.55
C PHE A 412 -6.71 55.33 0.25
N ARG A 413 -6.16 56.33 0.93
CA ARG A 413 -6.57 57.73 0.74
C ARG A 413 -5.96 58.36 -0.52
N PRO A 414 -6.65 59.33 -1.14
CA PRO A 414 -6.03 60.21 -2.12
C PRO A 414 -4.90 61.04 -1.49
N PRO A 415 -3.91 61.49 -2.28
CA PRO A 415 -2.82 62.33 -1.80
C PRO A 415 -3.29 63.59 -1.06
N SER A 416 -4.41 64.17 -1.49
CA SER A 416 -5.01 65.35 -0.87
C SER A 416 -5.52 65.12 0.57
N GLN A 417 -5.67 63.86 1.01
CA GLN A 417 -6.20 63.48 2.31
C GLN A 417 -5.17 62.79 3.22
N LEU A 418 -3.90 62.68 2.79
CA LEU A 418 -2.85 62.00 3.57
C LEU A 418 -2.56 62.69 4.91
N ASN A 419 -2.77 64.00 5.00
CA ASN A 419 -2.53 64.79 6.22
C ASN A 419 -3.74 64.86 7.17
N LEU A 420 -4.87 64.24 6.82
CA LEU A 420 -6.05 64.23 7.69
C LEU A 420 -5.88 63.17 8.79
N THR A 421 -6.38 63.44 9.99
CA THR A 421 -6.47 62.41 11.02
C THR A 421 -7.47 61.32 10.60
N PRO A 422 -7.19 60.03 10.86
CA PRO A 422 -8.16 58.96 10.71
C PRO A 422 -9.42 59.20 11.55
N THR A 423 -10.59 59.05 10.94
CA THR A 423 -11.87 59.06 11.65
C THR A 423 -12.05 57.77 12.45
N ASP A 424 -12.87 57.82 13.50
CA ASP A 424 -13.18 56.63 14.31
C ASP A 424 -13.80 55.50 13.46
N LEU A 425 -14.57 55.85 12.43
CA LEU A 425 -15.15 54.89 11.49
C LEU A 425 -14.08 54.20 10.64
N GLU A 426 -13.11 54.94 10.09
CA GLU A 426 -11.99 54.36 9.33
C GLU A 426 -11.14 53.44 10.22
N LEU A 427 -10.84 53.87 11.46
CA LEU A 427 -10.08 53.06 12.41
C LEU A 427 -10.84 51.79 12.81
N TYR A 428 -12.15 51.89 13.06
CA TYR A 428 -12.99 50.76 13.38
C TYR A 428 -13.05 49.75 12.23
N THR A 429 -13.37 50.22 11.02
CA THR A 429 -13.50 49.34 9.83
C THR A 429 -12.19 48.64 9.49
N VAL A 430 -11.06 49.34 9.52
CA VAL A 430 -9.75 48.76 9.24
C VAL A 430 -9.34 47.72 10.28
N ARG A 431 -9.56 47.99 11.58
CA ARG A 431 -9.25 47.02 12.64
C ARG A 431 -10.15 45.79 12.57
N THR A 432 -11.45 45.98 12.33
CA THR A 432 -12.41 44.87 12.20
C THR A 432 -12.09 44.00 10.99
N ASP A 433 -11.80 44.59 9.83
CA ASP A 433 -11.31 43.86 8.64
C ASP A 433 -10.01 43.10 8.96
N GLY A 434 -9.11 43.72 9.73
CA GLY A 434 -7.90 43.10 10.24
C GLY A 434 -8.15 41.80 11.00
N TRP A 435 -9.06 41.83 11.97
CA TRP A 435 -9.44 40.65 12.75
C TRP A 435 -10.20 39.60 11.94
N CYS A 436 -11.04 40.02 10.99
CA CYS A 436 -11.69 39.10 10.05
C CYS A 436 -10.67 38.32 9.22
N LEU A 437 -9.64 38.98 8.67
CA LEU A 437 -8.59 38.33 7.90
C LEU A 437 -7.73 37.38 8.73
N VAL A 438 -7.38 37.76 9.97
CA VAL A 438 -6.68 36.85 10.90
C VAL A 438 -7.54 35.63 11.21
N THR A 439 -8.84 35.81 11.45
CA THR A 439 -9.77 34.71 11.70
C THR A 439 -9.86 33.77 10.50
N LEU A 440 -9.99 34.31 9.28
CA LEU A 440 -9.98 33.51 8.05
C LEU A 440 -8.65 32.75 7.87
N SER A 441 -7.51 33.37 8.20
CA SER A 441 -6.20 32.70 8.20
C SER A 441 -6.19 31.50 9.16
N LEU A 442 -6.66 31.68 10.40
CA LEU A 442 -6.74 30.60 11.40
C LEU A 442 -7.71 29.48 11.00
N ILE A 443 -8.87 29.82 10.42
CA ILE A 443 -9.83 28.84 9.89
C ILE A 443 -9.17 28.02 8.77
N LEU A 444 -8.46 28.67 7.85
CA LEU A 444 -7.75 27.98 6.78
C LEU A 444 -6.69 27.00 7.31
N LEU A 445 -5.93 27.41 8.34
CA LEU A 445 -4.94 26.55 8.99
C LEU A 445 -5.58 25.40 9.79
N ALA A 446 -6.75 25.61 10.39
CA ALA A 446 -7.48 24.55 11.10
C ALA A 446 -8.04 23.50 10.13
N LEU A 447 -8.44 23.90 8.92
CA LEU A 447 -9.02 23.01 7.90
C LEU A 447 -7.99 22.14 7.15
N THR A 448 -6.69 22.33 7.37
CA THR A 448 -5.62 21.54 6.73
C THR A 448 -5.19 20.30 7.52
N ASN A 449 -5.78 20.02 8.70
CA ASN A 449 -5.31 19.00 9.65
C ASN A 449 -3.84 19.20 10.10
N ALA A 450 -3.25 20.39 9.92
CA ALA A 450 -1.87 20.67 10.30
C ALA A 450 -1.67 20.82 11.82
N VAL A 451 -2.76 21.04 12.57
CA VAL A 451 -2.79 21.01 14.04
C VAL A 451 -3.77 19.91 14.47
N PRO A 452 -3.30 18.79 15.06
CA PRO A 452 -4.19 17.76 15.55
C PRO A 452 -4.95 18.30 16.77
N PHE A 453 -6.26 18.54 16.62
CA PHE A 453 -7.12 18.74 17.77
C PHE A 453 -7.21 17.40 18.51
N ALA A 454 -6.68 17.36 19.74
CA ALA A 454 -6.93 16.25 20.66
C ALA A 454 -8.46 16.09 20.79
N SER A 455 -9.00 14.93 20.39
CA SER A 455 -10.42 14.66 20.58
C SER A 455 -10.69 14.47 22.08
N PRO A 456 -11.58 15.26 22.70
CA PRO A 456 -12.08 14.94 24.02
C PRO A 456 -12.88 13.65 23.92
N SER A 457 -12.64 12.76 24.87
CA SER A 457 -13.36 11.53 25.10
C SER A 457 -14.88 11.73 25.07
N SER A 458 -15.53 10.75 24.46
CA SER A 458 -16.97 10.54 24.32
C SER A 458 -17.80 10.91 25.55
N ALA A 459 -18.66 11.90 25.39
CA ALA A 459 -19.98 11.94 26.02
C ALA A 459 -21.01 12.05 24.89
N PHE A 460 -22.06 11.25 24.95
CA PHE A 460 -23.18 11.08 23.99
C PHE A 460 -23.04 9.96 22.94
N PRO A 461 -23.89 8.91 23.00
CA PRO A 461 -24.07 7.95 21.92
C PRO A 461 -24.91 8.59 20.80
N SER A 462 -24.42 8.58 19.57
CA SER A 462 -25.20 8.96 18.39
C SER A 462 -25.67 7.69 17.66
N THR A 463 -26.99 7.56 17.58
CA THR A 463 -27.73 6.56 16.81
C THR A 463 -27.87 7.02 15.36
N ALA A 464 -26.90 6.69 14.50
CA ALA A 464 -27.06 6.85 13.05
C ALA A 464 -26.36 5.70 12.28
N PRO A 465 -27.01 5.10 11.26
CA PRO A 465 -26.51 3.92 10.57
C PRO A 465 -25.29 4.23 9.68
N SER A 466 -24.27 3.38 9.78
CA SER A 466 -22.91 3.57 9.25
C SER A 466 -22.73 3.01 7.84
N THR A 467 -23.28 3.67 6.82
CA THR A 467 -23.13 3.23 5.41
C THR A 467 -22.39 4.20 4.49
N SER A 468 -21.67 5.22 4.99
CA SER A 468 -20.99 6.18 4.09
C SER A 468 -19.55 6.58 4.45
N ARG A 469 -18.89 5.97 5.45
CA ARG A 469 -17.53 6.39 5.87
C ARG A 469 -16.36 5.79 5.08
N ALA A 470 -16.62 4.91 4.10
CA ALA A 470 -15.56 4.22 3.35
C ALA A 470 -15.02 4.97 2.12
N ALA A 471 -15.50 6.19 1.82
CA ALA A 471 -15.14 6.91 0.58
C ALA A 471 -14.16 8.09 0.74
N ALA A 472 -13.65 8.38 1.95
CA ALA A 472 -13.00 9.68 2.25
C ALA A 472 -11.48 9.63 2.55
N ALA A 473 -10.75 8.58 2.16
CA ALA A 473 -9.34 8.44 2.52
C ALA A 473 -8.33 9.12 1.56
N GLY A 474 -8.78 9.91 0.57
CA GLY A 474 -7.88 10.52 -0.44
C GLY A 474 -8.11 12.01 -0.76
N SER A 475 -9.13 12.65 -0.20
CA SER A 475 -9.45 14.06 -0.49
C SER A 475 -9.94 14.75 0.78
N VAL A 476 -9.38 15.91 1.12
CA VAL A 476 -10.03 16.81 2.10
C VAL A 476 -11.39 17.15 1.51
N PRO A 477 -12.52 16.72 2.12
CA PRO A 477 -13.84 16.75 1.49
C PRO A 477 -14.28 18.18 1.08
N TYR A 478 -13.66 19.19 1.68
CA TYR A 478 -13.94 20.61 1.45
C TYR A 478 -12.89 21.33 0.58
N ALA A 479 -11.81 20.67 0.14
CA ALA A 479 -10.67 21.35 -0.52
C ALA A 479 -11.08 22.21 -1.72
N LYS A 480 -11.90 21.68 -2.62
CA LYS A 480 -12.36 22.43 -3.81
C LYS A 480 -13.23 23.63 -3.45
N ALA A 481 -14.09 23.48 -2.43
CA ALA A 481 -14.95 24.56 -1.96
C ALA A 481 -14.13 25.68 -1.29
N VAL A 482 -13.17 25.32 -0.46
CA VAL A 482 -12.26 26.28 0.21
C VAL A 482 -11.41 27.04 -0.81
N ILE A 483 -10.87 26.34 -1.83
CA ILE A 483 -10.11 27.02 -2.90
C ILE A 483 -11.03 27.95 -3.71
N ALA A 484 -12.23 27.51 -4.08
CA ALA A 484 -13.16 28.35 -4.83
C ALA A 484 -13.56 29.62 -4.04
N ALA A 485 -13.85 29.49 -2.75
CA ALA A 485 -14.19 30.62 -1.88
C ALA A 485 -13.01 31.60 -1.72
N THR A 486 -11.79 31.09 -1.54
CA THR A 486 -10.59 31.95 -1.41
C THR A 486 -10.22 32.61 -2.73
N VAL A 487 -10.34 31.92 -3.88
CA VAL A 487 -10.17 32.52 -5.22
C VAL A 487 -11.17 33.65 -5.43
N LEU A 488 -12.45 33.45 -5.08
CA LEU A 488 -13.45 34.50 -5.16
C LEU A 488 -13.05 35.72 -4.32
N HIS A 489 -12.56 35.50 -3.10
CA HIS A 489 -12.09 36.58 -2.23
C HIS A 489 -10.83 37.29 -2.77
N HIS A 490 -9.88 36.56 -3.38
CA HIS A 490 -8.72 37.16 -4.04
C HIS A 490 -9.11 38.01 -5.24
N VAL A 491 -10.06 37.56 -6.06
CA VAL A 491 -10.61 38.34 -7.17
C VAL A 491 -11.27 39.62 -6.64
N ALA A 492 -12.15 39.51 -5.65
CA ALA A 492 -12.86 40.66 -5.08
C ALA A 492 -11.89 41.70 -4.48
N THR A 493 -10.93 41.26 -3.66
CA THR A 493 -9.95 42.18 -3.05
C THR A 493 -8.91 42.69 -4.05
N GLY A 494 -8.59 41.92 -5.09
CA GLY A 494 -7.75 42.35 -6.20
C GLY A 494 -8.43 43.43 -7.04
N MET A 495 -9.73 43.31 -7.31
CA MET A 495 -10.52 44.36 -7.96
C MET A 495 -10.53 45.65 -7.14
N GLY A 496 -10.72 45.55 -5.82
CA GLY A 496 -10.62 46.71 -4.93
C GLY A 496 -9.24 47.38 -4.97
N ALA A 497 -8.15 46.60 -4.88
CA ALA A 497 -6.79 47.14 -5.01
C ALA A 497 -6.56 47.77 -6.40
N TYR A 498 -7.11 47.17 -7.46
CA TYR A 498 -6.96 47.67 -8.82
C TYR A 498 -7.65 49.03 -9.03
N GLN A 499 -8.79 49.26 -8.39
CA GLN A 499 -9.49 50.55 -8.44
C GLN A 499 -8.62 51.71 -7.92
N HIS A 500 -7.79 51.46 -6.92
CA HIS A 500 -6.80 52.43 -6.44
C HIS A 500 -5.54 52.45 -7.31
N TYR A 501 -5.03 51.28 -7.70
CA TYR A 501 -3.81 51.14 -8.51
C TYR A 501 -3.88 51.86 -9.86
N ARG A 502 -5.06 51.83 -10.52
CA ARG A 502 -5.25 52.46 -11.84
C ARG A 502 -5.27 53.99 -11.81
N LEU A 503 -5.42 54.59 -10.63
CA LEU A 503 -5.37 56.03 -10.45
C LEU A 503 -3.93 56.40 -10.09
N GLU A 504 -3.24 57.15 -10.95
CA GLU A 504 -1.84 57.54 -10.71
C GLU A 504 -1.66 58.24 -9.36
N THR A 505 -2.67 59.01 -8.93
CA THR A 505 -2.70 59.68 -7.64
C THR A 505 -2.74 58.73 -6.44
N HIS A 506 -3.28 57.51 -6.58
CA HIS A 506 -3.43 56.56 -5.47
C HIS A 506 -2.45 55.38 -5.56
N ARG A 507 -1.58 55.38 -6.57
CA ARG A 507 -0.64 54.29 -6.82
C ARG A 507 0.54 54.38 -5.84
N ASN A 508 0.61 53.41 -4.93
CA ASN A 508 1.73 53.22 -4.01
C ASN A 508 2.20 51.76 -4.02
N ALA A 509 3.32 51.48 -3.33
CA ALA A 509 3.90 50.14 -3.26
C ALA A 509 2.89 49.10 -2.71
N SER A 510 2.07 49.49 -1.73
CA SER A 510 1.05 48.63 -1.12
C SER A 510 -0.05 48.26 -2.11
N MET A 511 -0.48 49.20 -2.98
CA MET A 511 -1.44 48.91 -4.06
C MET A 511 -0.85 48.02 -5.15
N VAL A 512 0.43 48.21 -5.50
CA VAL A 512 1.14 47.33 -6.45
C VAL A 512 1.21 45.90 -5.91
N ILE A 513 1.64 45.74 -4.65
CA ILE A 513 1.70 44.44 -3.95
C ILE A 513 0.30 43.85 -3.84
N GLY A 514 -0.71 44.67 -3.50
CA GLY A 514 -2.11 44.25 -3.38
C GLY A 514 -2.70 43.71 -4.69
N VAL A 515 -2.44 44.35 -5.82
CA VAL A 515 -2.90 43.88 -7.14
C VAL A 515 -2.19 42.59 -7.52
N TRP A 516 -0.87 42.59 -7.58
CA TRP A 516 -0.12 41.44 -8.10
C TRP A 516 -0.14 40.24 -7.17
N GLY A 517 -0.18 40.46 -5.85
CA GLY A 517 -0.34 39.39 -4.87
C GLY A 517 -1.69 38.67 -5.02
N ASN A 518 -2.79 39.40 -5.21
CA ASN A 518 -4.10 38.79 -5.44
C ASN A 518 -4.23 38.15 -6.82
N VAL A 519 -3.59 38.70 -7.86
CA VAL A 519 -3.51 38.06 -9.19
C VAL A 519 -2.78 36.73 -9.10
N TRP A 520 -1.61 36.69 -8.44
CA TRP A 520 -0.85 35.46 -8.27
C TRP A 520 -1.64 34.39 -7.51
N LEU A 521 -2.28 34.76 -6.38
CA LEU A 521 -3.11 33.82 -5.61
C LEU A 521 -4.33 33.34 -6.39
N THR A 522 -4.95 34.20 -7.20
CA THR A 522 -6.05 33.80 -8.09
C THR A 522 -5.60 32.76 -9.12
N VAL A 523 -4.47 33.01 -9.79
CA VAL A 523 -3.90 32.09 -10.79
C VAL A 523 -3.46 30.78 -10.14
N ALA A 524 -2.78 30.84 -8.99
CA ALA A 524 -2.36 29.67 -8.23
C ALA A 524 -3.56 28.84 -7.75
N GLY A 525 -4.64 29.48 -7.29
CA GLY A 525 -5.88 28.81 -6.88
C GLY A 525 -6.60 28.13 -8.04
N MET A 526 -6.71 28.80 -9.19
CA MET A 526 -7.27 28.22 -10.41
C MET A 526 -6.43 27.02 -10.92
N GLY A 527 -5.10 27.16 -10.93
CA GLY A 527 -4.19 26.06 -11.25
C GLY A 527 -4.36 24.88 -10.29
N THR A 528 -4.52 25.14 -8.99
CA THR A 528 -4.79 24.12 -7.98
C THR A 528 -6.12 23.42 -8.23
N LEU A 529 -7.19 24.14 -8.56
CA LEU A 529 -8.50 23.55 -8.90
C LEU A 529 -8.42 22.62 -10.13
N VAL A 530 -7.71 23.04 -11.17
CA VAL A 530 -7.48 22.23 -12.38
C VAL A 530 -6.71 20.96 -12.04
N LEU A 531 -5.65 21.06 -11.24
CA LEU A 531 -4.85 19.91 -10.80
C LEU A 531 -5.66 18.93 -9.93
N LEU A 532 -6.60 19.43 -9.12
CA LEU A 532 -7.55 18.61 -8.36
C LEU A 532 -8.72 18.06 -9.20
N GLY A 533 -8.90 18.54 -10.44
CA GLY A 533 -9.99 18.17 -11.36
C GLY A 533 -9.66 17.02 -12.32
N ARG A 534 -8.39 16.86 -12.73
CA ARG A 534 -7.93 15.91 -13.77
C ARG A 534 -8.03 14.40 -13.43
N GLY A 535 -8.82 14.01 -12.42
CA GLY A 535 -9.02 12.61 -11.99
C GLY A 535 -10.39 12.00 -12.30
N LYS A 536 -11.32 12.75 -12.91
CA LYS A 536 -12.62 12.25 -13.37
C LYS A 536 -12.83 12.64 -14.83
N GLY A 537 -12.51 11.76 -15.77
CA GLY A 537 -12.76 12.04 -17.20
C GLY A 537 -11.95 11.19 -18.18
N GLY A 538 -12.15 9.87 -18.17
CA GLY A 538 -12.21 9.13 -19.42
C GLY A 538 -13.66 9.23 -19.90
N GLY A 539 -13.94 10.22 -20.74
CA GLY A 539 -15.29 10.49 -21.25
C GLY A 539 -15.30 11.72 -22.15
N SER A 540 -15.67 11.49 -23.40
CA SER A 540 -15.95 12.48 -24.47
C SER A 540 -14.84 13.47 -24.83
N GLY A 541 -13.78 12.95 -25.46
CA GLY A 541 -12.90 13.72 -26.34
C GLY A 541 -13.29 13.64 -27.83
N GLU A 542 -14.55 13.29 -28.13
CA GLU A 542 -15.05 13.09 -29.49
C GLU A 542 -16.48 13.63 -29.67
N GLU A 543 -16.80 14.78 -29.05
CA GLU A 543 -18.11 15.44 -29.29
C GLU A 543 -18.06 16.98 -29.34
N VAL A 544 -16.88 17.55 -29.64
CA VAL A 544 -16.73 19.00 -29.91
C VAL A 544 -16.17 19.28 -31.31
N ALA A 545 -15.77 18.25 -32.06
CA ALA A 545 -15.32 18.37 -33.46
C ALA A 545 -16.42 18.11 -34.51
N LYS A 546 -17.71 18.13 -34.14
CA LYS A 546 -18.83 17.87 -35.08
C LYS A 546 -19.94 18.93 -35.08
N LYS A 547 -19.65 20.16 -34.64
CA LYS A 547 -20.60 21.28 -34.72
C LYS A 547 -20.05 22.60 -35.31
N VAL A 548 -18.92 22.54 -36.00
CA VAL A 548 -18.54 23.56 -36.99
C VAL A 548 -17.90 22.83 -38.16
N GLY A 549 -18.69 22.62 -39.20
CA GLY A 549 -18.40 21.85 -40.40
C GLY A 549 -19.69 21.66 -41.17
#